data_AF-A0A2D6VIX2-F1
#
_entry.id   AF-A0A2D6VIX2-F1
#
_cell.length_a   1.000
_cell.length_b   1.000
_cell.length_c   1.000
_cell.angle_alpha   90.00
_cell.angle_beta   90.00
_cell.angle_gamma   90.00
#
_symmetry.space_group_name_H-M   'P 1'
#
loop_
_entity.id
_entity.type
_entity.pdbx_description
1 polymer ?
#
loop_
_entity_poly.entity_id
_entity_poly.type
_entity_poly.pdbx_seq_one_letter_code
_entity_poly.pdbx_strand_id
1 'polypeptide(L)'
;MSKTAITLVVLMTIFGGACAIGIVWLRMDISDVAAKCGVLEDEREVLSREVQELRGQRSWALRPSTLASMVEGRLAMPGPRQTYHVSETDMVKRLGGYRRTDVVAVNNGDRGKFSDRMR
;
A
#
# COMPACT_ATOMS: atom_id res chain seq x y z
N MET A 1 -37.07 -5.56 60.58
CA MET A 1 -36.32 -5.07 59.40
C MET A 1 -37.32 -4.58 58.36
N SER A 2 -37.16 -3.36 57.85
CA SER A 2 -38.08 -2.81 56.85
C SER A 2 -37.92 -3.53 55.52
N LYS A 3 -39.04 -3.78 54.82
CA LYS A 3 -39.04 -4.41 53.48
C LYS A 3 -38.14 -3.66 52.49
N THR A 4 -38.03 -2.34 52.66
CA THR A 4 -37.17 -1.45 51.88
C THR A 4 -35.67 -1.69 52.09
N ALA A 5 -35.26 -2.04 53.32
CA ALA A 5 -33.86 -2.38 53.59
C ALA A 5 -33.47 -3.71 52.93
N ILE A 6 -34.36 -4.70 52.97
CA ILE A 6 -34.13 -6.00 52.32
C ILE A 6 -34.02 -5.83 50.80
N THR A 7 -34.89 -5.03 50.18
CA THR A 7 -34.83 -4.76 48.73
C THR A 7 -33.55 -4.04 48.33
N LEU A 8 -33.07 -3.08 49.14
CA LEU A 8 -31.82 -2.37 48.84
C LEU A 8 -30.59 -3.26 48.95
N VAL A 9 -30.54 -4.14 49.96
CA VAL A 9 -29.45 -5.11 50.12
C VAL A 9 -29.40 -6.06 48.92
N VAL A 10 -30.54 -6.59 48.49
CA VAL A 10 -30.62 -7.49 47.32
C VAL A 10 -30.17 -6.77 46.05
N LEU A 11 -30.62 -5.54 45.81
CA LEU A 11 -30.22 -4.74 44.65
C LEU A 11 -28.70 -4.49 44.62
N MET A 12 -28.11 -4.12 45.76
CA MET A 12 -26.67 -3.89 45.89
C MET A 12 -25.86 -5.17 45.63
N THR A 13 -26.29 -6.33 46.13
CA THR A 13 -25.60 -7.60 45.87
C THR A 13 -25.64 -8.01 44.39
N ILE A 14 -26.78 -7.82 43.71
CA ILE A 14 -26.90 -8.18 42.29
C ILE A 14 -26.09 -7.23 41.42
N PHE A 15 -26.17 -5.92 41.69
CA PHE A 15 -25.43 -4.92 40.92
C PHE A 15 -23.91 -5.04 41.15
N GLY A 16 -23.48 -5.21 42.40
CA GLY A 16 -22.06 -5.42 42.72
C GLY A 16 -21.50 -6.71 42.10
N GLY A 17 -22.26 -7.81 42.16
CA GLY A 17 -21.85 -9.09 41.57
C GLY A 17 -21.77 -9.04 40.03
N ALA A 18 -22.79 -8.49 39.37
CA ALA A 18 -22.81 -8.37 37.91
C ALA A 18 -21.72 -7.42 37.40
N CYS A 19 -21.50 -6.30 38.10
CA CYS A 19 -20.47 -5.33 37.74
C CYS A 19 -19.06 -5.94 37.84
N ALA A 20 -18.79 -6.76 38.87
CA ALA A 20 -17.51 -7.44 39.01
C ALA A 20 -17.21 -8.40 37.84
N ILE A 21 -18.20 -9.17 37.40
CA ILE A 21 -18.06 -10.07 36.24
C ILE A 21 -17.80 -9.26 34.96
N GLY A 22 -18.53 -8.16 34.76
CA GLY A 22 -18.34 -7.29 33.60
C GLY A 22 -16.93 -6.69 33.51
N ILE A 23 -16.34 -6.29 34.64
CA ILE A 23 -14.98 -5.73 34.68
C ILE A 23 -13.93 -6.80 34.32
N VAL A 24 -14.11 -8.04 34.77
CA VAL A 24 -13.21 -9.15 34.41
C VAL A 24 -13.29 -9.45 32.92
N TRP A 25 -14.50 -9.49 32.37
CA TRP A 25 -14.70 -9.74 30.94
C TRP A 25 -14.08 -8.63 30.08
N LEU A 26 -14.27 -7.37 30.46
CA LEU A 26 -13.66 -6.23 29.78
C LEU A 26 -12.13 -6.32 29.80
N ARG A 27 -11.52 -6.72 30.92
CA ARG A 27 -10.07 -6.91 30.97
C ARG A 27 -9.58 -8.06 30.08
N MET A 28 -10.36 -9.14 30.00
CA MET A 28 -10.06 -10.25 29.12
C MET A 28 -10.12 -9.82 27.65
N ASP A 29 -11.17 -9.08 27.26
CA ASP A 29 -11.32 -8.52 25.91
C ASP A 29 -10.18 -7.55 25.55
N ILE A 30 -9.79 -6.67 26.48
CA ILE A 30 -8.66 -5.75 26.26
C ILE A 30 -7.35 -6.54 26.07
N SER A 31 -7.14 -7.61 26.83
CA SER A 31 -5.96 -8.46 26.70
C SER A 31 -5.91 -9.17 25.35
N ASP A 32 -7.05 -9.69 24.89
CA ASP A 32 -7.15 -10.37 23.58
C ASP A 32 -6.93 -9.40 22.43
N VAL A 33 -7.47 -8.18 22.52
CA VAL A 33 -7.23 -7.12 21.54
C VAL A 33 -5.75 -6.69 21.56
N ALA A 34 -5.14 -6.56 22.73
CA ALA A 34 -3.72 -6.22 22.84
C ALA A 34 -2.81 -7.29 22.21
N ALA A 35 -3.13 -8.58 22.42
CA ALA A 35 -2.40 -9.67 21.79
C ALA A 35 -2.51 -9.62 20.25
N LYS A 36 -3.70 -9.35 19.72
CA LYS A 36 -3.91 -9.18 18.28
C LYS A 36 -3.17 -7.97 17.72
N CYS A 37 -3.20 -6.83 18.43
CA CYS A 37 -2.43 -5.66 18.04
C CYS A 37 -0.92 -5.94 18.01
N GLY A 38 -0.40 -6.72 18.97
CA GLY A 38 1.00 -7.13 18.97
C GLY A 38 1.39 -7.94 17.72
N VAL A 39 0.58 -8.93 17.34
CA VAL A 39 0.81 -9.72 16.12
C VAL A 39 0.78 -8.83 14.87
N LEU A 40 -0.20 -7.92 14.78
CA LEU A 40 -0.31 -7.00 13.64
C LEU A 40 0.85 -6.00 13.58
N GLU A 41 1.38 -5.58 14.73
CA GLU A 41 2.53 -4.69 14.81
C GLU A 41 3.81 -5.40 14.34
N ASP A 42 4.01 -6.66 14.73
CA ASP A 42 5.11 -7.50 14.26
C ASP A 42 5.05 -7.72 12.74
N GLU A 43 3.87 -8.08 12.21
CA GLU A 43 3.66 -8.25 10.76
C GLU A 43 3.94 -6.95 10.01
N ARG A 44 3.47 -5.81 10.55
CA ARG A 44 3.73 -4.49 9.98
C ARG A 44 5.21 -4.14 10.01
N GLU A 45 5.94 -4.50 11.07
CA GLU A 45 7.37 -4.26 11.16
C GLU A 45 8.13 -5.05 10.07
N VAL A 46 7.84 -6.34 9.91
CA VAL A 46 8.47 -7.20 8.89
C VAL A 46 8.23 -6.62 7.50
N LEU A 47 6.97 -6.31 7.17
CA LEU A 47 6.62 -5.74 5.86
C LEU A 47 7.33 -4.40 5.62
N SER A 48 7.48 -3.57 6.66
CA SER A 48 8.16 -2.28 6.53
C SER A 48 9.64 -2.43 6.18
N ARG A 49 10.31 -3.44 6.77
CA ARG A 49 11.71 -3.76 6.49
C ARG A 49 11.88 -4.25 5.06
N GLU A 50 11.03 -5.17 4.61
CA GLU A 50 11.05 -5.70 3.23
C GLU A 50 10.83 -4.59 2.19
N VAL A 51 9.85 -3.70 2.42
CA VAL A 51 9.59 -2.56 1.53
C VAL A 51 10.80 -1.64 1.45
N GLN A 52 11.52 -1.42 2.55
CA GLN A 52 12.72 -0.60 2.58
C GLN A 52 13.88 -1.25 1.80
N GLU A 53 14.06 -2.56 1.95
CA GLU A 53 15.05 -3.33 1.16
C GLU A 53 14.75 -3.27 -0.34
N LEU A 54 13.49 -3.50 -0.74
CA LEU A 54 13.06 -3.42 -2.15
C LEU A 54 13.24 -2.01 -2.72
N ARG A 55 12.93 -0.96 -1.95
CA ARG A 55 13.21 0.42 -2.36
C ARG A 55 14.71 0.67 -2.50
N GLY A 56 15.53 0.09 -1.62
CA GLY A 56 16.99 0.12 -1.72
C GLY A 56 17.49 -0.53 -3.01
N GLN A 57 17.03 -1.75 -3.31
CA GLN A 57 17.37 -2.48 -4.55
C GLN A 57 16.93 -1.72 -5.80
N ARG A 58 15.71 -1.17 -5.80
CA ARG A 58 15.22 -0.34 -6.91
C ARG A 58 16.10 0.89 -7.11
N SER A 59 16.50 1.57 -6.04
CA SER A 59 17.38 2.73 -6.12
C SER A 59 18.76 2.35 -6.65
N TRP A 60 19.26 1.18 -6.28
CA TRP A 60 20.53 0.64 -6.75
C TRP A 60 20.46 0.29 -8.24
N ALA A 61 19.42 -0.42 -8.69
CA ALA A 61 19.23 -0.78 -10.08
C ALA A 61 19.11 0.44 -11.00
N LEU A 62 18.46 1.52 -10.52
CA LEU A 62 18.33 2.78 -11.24
C LEU A 62 19.61 3.64 -11.27
N ARG A 63 20.70 3.21 -10.63
CA ARG A 63 21.96 3.96 -10.72
C ARG A 63 22.46 3.95 -12.18
N PRO A 64 23.01 5.06 -12.69
CA PRO A 64 23.48 5.15 -14.08
C PRO A 64 24.52 4.08 -14.45
N SER A 65 25.37 3.67 -13.50
CA SER A 65 26.38 2.62 -13.71
C SER A 65 25.78 1.24 -13.90
N THR A 66 24.75 0.87 -13.13
CA THR A 66 24.04 -0.41 -13.26
C THR A 66 23.08 -0.41 -14.44
N LEU A 67 22.46 0.73 -14.75
CA LEU A 67 21.69 0.88 -15.99
C LEU A 67 22.58 0.75 -17.22
N ALA A 68 23.77 1.37 -17.20
CA ALA A 68 24.72 1.28 -18.31
C ALA A 68 25.16 -0.18 -18.54
N SER A 69 25.41 -0.96 -17.49
CA SER A 69 25.75 -2.38 -17.63
C SER A 69 24.56 -3.25 -18.03
N MET A 70 23.34 -2.95 -17.57
CA MET A 70 22.12 -3.68 -17.98
C MET A 70 21.72 -3.42 -19.45
N VAL A 71 22.09 -2.26 -19.99
CA VAL A 71 21.76 -1.86 -21.37
C VAL A 71 23.00 -1.85 -22.28
N GLU A 72 24.14 -2.35 -21.79
CA GLU A 72 25.39 -2.45 -22.55
C GLU A 72 25.16 -3.31 -23.81
N GLY A 73 25.37 -2.71 -24.97
CA GLY A 73 25.11 -3.34 -26.27
C GLY A 73 23.68 -3.19 -26.84
N ARG A 74 22.69 -2.78 -26.03
CA ARG A 74 21.31 -2.50 -26.51
C ARG A 74 21.05 -1.02 -26.80
N LEU A 75 21.82 -0.12 -26.20
CA LEU A 75 21.76 1.34 -26.45
C LEU A 75 22.80 1.82 -27.48
N ALA A 76 23.40 0.93 -28.26
CA ALA A 76 24.28 1.35 -29.34
C ALA A 76 23.44 2.06 -30.42
N MET A 77 23.80 3.29 -30.75
CA MET A 77 23.11 4.03 -31.82
C MET A 77 23.26 3.21 -33.12
N PRO A 78 22.14 2.80 -33.76
CA PRO A 78 22.22 2.03 -34.99
C PRO A 78 23.03 2.83 -36.01
N GLY A 79 23.90 2.14 -36.75
CA GLY A 79 24.80 2.81 -37.67
C GLY A 79 24.05 3.67 -38.69
N PRO A 80 24.69 4.69 -39.30
CA PRO A 80 24.03 5.66 -40.19
C PRO A 80 23.21 5.05 -41.35
N ARG A 81 23.49 3.79 -41.70
CA ARG A 81 22.79 3.01 -42.75
C ARG A 81 21.46 2.42 -42.29
N GLN A 82 21.19 2.38 -40.98
CA GLN A 82 19.95 1.88 -40.36
C GLN A 82 19.09 2.99 -39.77
N THR A 83 19.57 4.24 -39.78
CA THR A 83 18.83 5.43 -39.36
C THR A 83 18.17 6.08 -40.57
N TYR A 84 16.84 6.03 -40.64
CA TYR A 84 16.07 6.79 -41.62
C TYR A 84 15.74 8.17 -41.05
N HIS A 85 16.30 9.22 -41.65
CA HIS A 85 15.90 10.59 -41.34
C HIS A 85 14.64 10.91 -42.14
N VAL A 86 13.49 10.89 -41.48
CA VAL A 86 12.21 11.28 -42.10
C VAL A 86 12.01 12.78 -41.85
N SER A 87 11.88 13.56 -42.93
CA SER A 87 11.50 14.97 -42.81
C SER A 87 10.02 15.09 -42.44
N GLU A 88 9.63 16.18 -41.77
CA GLU A 88 8.22 16.41 -41.38
C GLU A 88 7.26 16.28 -42.56
N THR A 89 7.69 16.74 -43.74
CA THR A 89 6.94 16.65 -44.99
C THR A 89 6.66 15.22 -45.43
N ASP A 90 7.61 14.29 -45.23
CA ASP A 90 7.49 12.89 -45.65
C ASP A 90 6.68 12.07 -44.63
N MET A 91 6.72 12.50 -43.35
CA MET A 91 5.89 11.96 -42.28
C MET A 91 4.40 12.28 -42.49
N VAL A 92 4.07 13.54 -42.81
CA VAL A 92 2.69 13.99 -43.08
C VAL A 92 2.09 13.31 -44.31
N LYS A 93 2.92 13.07 -45.33
CA LYS A 93 2.51 12.44 -46.59
C LYS A 93 2.23 10.95 -46.44
N ARG A 94 3.00 10.24 -45.59
CA ARG A 94 2.82 8.79 -45.35
C ARG A 94 1.80 8.44 -44.26
N LEU A 95 1.65 9.26 -43.23
CA LEU A 95 0.67 9.01 -42.17
C LEU A 95 -0.75 9.50 -42.50
N GLY A 96 -0.97 10.08 -43.69
CA GLY A 96 -2.31 10.39 -44.19
C GLY A 96 -3.10 11.26 -43.22
N GLY A 97 -2.60 12.47 -42.93
CA GLY A 97 -3.29 13.44 -42.11
C GLY A 97 -3.40 13.02 -40.65
N TYR A 98 -2.46 13.50 -39.83
CA TYR A 98 -2.49 13.37 -38.38
C TYR A 98 -3.83 13.89 -37.84
N ARG A 99 -4.80 13.01 -37.53
CA ARG A 99 -5.80 13.35 -36.52
C ARG A 99 -5.04 13.38 -35.21
N ARG A 100 -4.85 14.58 -34.69
CA ARG A 100 -4.31 14.83 -33.34
C ARG A 100 -5.15 14.03 -32.36
N THR A 101 -4.69 12.85 -31.99
CA THR A 101 -5.17 12.18 -30.79
C THR A 101 -4.43 12.86 -29.65
N ASP A 102 -5.11 13.75 -28.93
CA ASP A 102 -4.62 14.35 -27.67
C ASP A 102 -4.46 13.30 -26.54
N VAL A 103 -4.39 12.02 -26.90
CA VAL A 103 -4.14 10.91 -26.00
C VAL A 103 -2.64 10.63 -26.06
N VAL A 104 -1.88 11.44 -25.31
CA VAL A 104 -0.58 10.99 -24.82
C VAL A 104 -0.88 9.74 -24.01
N ALA A 105 -0.45 8.57 -24.47
CA ALA A 105 -0.49 7.35 -23.67
C ALA A 105 0.41 7.59 -22.46
N VAL A 106 -0.21 8.07 -21.36
CA VAL A 106 0.43 8.24 -20.07
C VAL A 106 0.80 6.84 -19.60
N ASN A 107 2.04 6.42 -19.85
CA ASN A 107 2.65 5.28 -19.20
C ASN A 107 3.04 5.66 -17.76
N ASN A 108 2.08 6.17 -16.99
CA ASN A 108 2.18 6.11 -15.54
C ASN A 108 1.57 4.76 -15.18
N GLY A 109 2.43 3.76 -15.01
CA GLY A 109 2.03 2.45 -14.51
C GLY A 109 1.13 2.61 -13.29
N ASP A 110 -0.11 2.15 -13.43
CA ASP A 110 -1.12 1.70 -12.46
C ASP A 110 -0.92 2.09 -10.97
N ARG A 111 -0.56 3.35 -10.69
CA ARG A 111 -0.33 3.85 -9.32
C ARG A 111 -1.63 4.11 -8.54
N GLY A 112 -2.79 3.99 -9.18
CA GLY A 112 -4.11 4.29 -8.60
C GLY A 112 -4.90 3.07 -8.11
N LYS A 113 -4.52 1.84 -8.45
CA LYS A 113 -5.35 0.66 -8.14
C LYS A 113 -5.16 0.06 -6.74
N PHE A 114 -4.22 0.57 -5.96
CA PHE A 114 -3.93 0.03 -4.62
C PHE A 114 -4.54 0.83 -3.45
N SER A 115 -5.19 1.98 -3.69
CA SER A 115 -5.74 2.79 -2.59
C SER A 115 -7.21 2.52 -2.25
N ASP A 116 -7.93 1.72 -3.03
CA ASP A 116 -9.41 1.60 -2.92
C ASP A 116 -9.90 0.37 -2.15
N ARG A 117 -9.00 -0.34 -1.44
CA ARG A 117 -9.35 -1.53 -0.63
C ARG A 117 -8.97 -1.44 0.85
N MET A 118 -8.74 -0.24 1.37
CA MET A 118 -8.74 0.00 2.82
C MET A 118 -10.02 0.75 3.20
N ARG A 119 -11.11 -0.01 3.33
CA ARG A 119 -12.30 0.45 4.01
C ARG A 119 -12.94 -0.70 4.76
#